data_AF-A0A2E1ZTJ4-F1
#
_entry.id   AF-A0A2E1ZTJ4-F1
#
_cell.length_a   1.000
_cell.length_b   1.000
_cell.length_c   1.000
_cell.angle_alpha   90.00
_cell.angle_beta   90.00
_cell.angle_gamma   90.00
#
_symmetry.space_group_name_H-M   'P 1'
#
loop_
_entity.id
_entity.type
_entity.pdbx_description
1 polymer ?
#
loop_
_entity_poly.entity_id
_entity_poly.type
_entity_poly.pdbx_seq_one_letter_code
_entity_poly.pdbx_strand_id
1 'polypeptide(L)'
;MKMKILITILILNIACSQVFNTTQGTEHSTITEAIQNAAANDYISVTPATYTESFTIENAITLEGQTGVIIDASNQSNAISIIGNNITVSGFEIIGDDNTTSGIAVNPGSTNININNNVIHGMGLANSSNESPLSYGIIAWGNEIPPNPPSDITIDNNEIYDISGTGISLGEITQNITITNNTIRDINGVVLSDNIIPNQDLTSIGINGLFTDNASISGNTFSNLTVGITLGISTGTVSNNTYNNTSIFFASLFFNTDSDDGFTFTETESYWVSEQDVQNVVLMRSYCSSLDIATQTADSGSTILASNGDQITQDCSGEWDGNNLPFCGSCDTDTQGDANLDGFVDILDVVGIINYLLNGADFTDAQQCLSDMDSNSDVNILDIVILVQSITS
;
A
#
# COMPACT_ATOMS: atom_id res chain seq x y z
N MET A 1 38.38 12.39 73.73
CA MET A 1 38.40 11.49 72.56
C MET A 1 36.95 11.36 72.08
N LYS A 2 36.55 12.08 71.02
CA LYS A 2 35.16 12.10 70.54
C LYS A 2 34.93 10.90 69.62
N MET A 3 34.04 10.00 70.03
CA MET A 3 33.63 8.83 69.28
C MET A 3 32.75 9.26 68.11
N LYS A 4 33.24 9.09 66.87
CA LYS A 4 32.44 9.29 65.66
C LYS A 4 31.55 8.05 65.49
N ILE A 5 30.25 8.22 65.72
CA ILE A 5 29.23 7.23 65.36
C ILE A 5 29.10 7.29 63.84
N LEU A 6 29.54 6.23 63.16
CA LEU A 6 29.35 6.05 61.74
C LEU A 6 27.91 5.52 61.54
N ILE A 7 27.02 6.38 61.06
CA ILE A 7 25.65 5.98 60.68
C ILE A 7 25.75 5.41 59.27
N THR A 8 25.70 4.09 59.16
CA THR A 8 25.52 3.40 57.87
C THR A 8 24.06 3.58 57.46
N ILE A 9 23.82 4.44 56.47
CA ILE A 9 22.51 4.56 55.81
C ILE A 9 22.34 3.33 54.94
N LEU A 10 21.46 2.41 55.35
CA LEU A 10 21.01 1.29 54.53
C LEU A 10 20.01 1.85 53.51
N ILE A 11 20.45 2.06 52.26
CA ILE A 11 19.54 2.37 51.16
C ILE A 11 18.84 1.06 50.81
N LEU A 12 17.61 0.90 51.30
CA LEU A 12 16.73 -0.18 50.88
C LEU A 12 16.28 0.13 49.46
N ASN A 13 16.90 -0.49 48.45
CA ASN A 13 16.36 -0.51 47.09
C ASN A 13 15.07 -1.33 47.13
N ILE A 14 13.94 -0.68 47.37
CA ILE A 14 12.63 -1.27 47.13
C ILE A 14 12.50 -1.29 45.61
N ALA A 15 12.85 -2.42 44.99
CA ALA A 15 12.38 -2.71 43.65
C ALA A 15 10.86 -2.79 43.77
N CYS A 16 10.16 -1.72 43.39
CA CYS A 16 8.71 -1.75 43.27
C CYS A 16 8.41 -2.77 42.17
N SER A 17 7.55 -3.76 42.42
CA SER A 17 7.16 -4.70 41.38
C SER A 17 6.66 -3.93 40.18
N GLN A 18 7.21 -4.28 39.02
CA GLN A 18 7.05 -3.56 37.77
C GLN A 18 5.95 -4.17 36.91
N VAL A 19 5.61 -5.44 37.13
CA VAL A 19 4.65 -6.20 36.31
C VAL A 19 3.74 -7.02 37.21
N PHE A 20 2.42 -6.90 37.02
CA PHE A 20 1.43 -7.57 37.87
C PHE A 20 0.47 -8.40 37.03
N ASN A 21 0.41 -9.70 37.32
CA ASN A 21 -0.64 -10.55 36.81
C ASN A 21 -1.87 -10.39 37.72
N THR A 22 -2.83 -9.58 37.29
CA THR A 22 -4.01 -9.23 38.09
C THR A 22 -4.95 -10.40 38.30
N THR A 23 -4.96 -11.35 37.36
CA THR A 23 -5.83 -12.54 37.43
C THR A 23 -5.36 -13.47 38.53
N GLN A 24 -4.04 -13.70 38.63
CA GLN A 24 -3.45 -14.59 39.63
C GLN A 24 -3.09 -13.87 40.94
N GLY A 25 -3.00 -12.54 40.94
CA GLY A 25 -2.52 -11.76 42.08
C GLY A 25 -1.03 -11.93 42.33
N THR A 26 -0.23 -12.15 41.28
CA THR A 26 1.22 -12.37 41.36
C THR A 26 2.00 -11.18 40.81
N GLU A 27 3.11 -10.87 41.48
CA GLU A 27 4.02 -9.79 41.13
C GLU A 27 5.29 -10.35 40.50
N HIS A 28 5.77 -9.68 39.45
CA HIS A 28 6.95 -10.06 38.68
C HIS A 28 7.88 -8.87 38.50
N SER A 29 9.14 -9.18 38.24
CA SER A 29 10.19 -8.18 38.04
C SER A 29 10.37 -7.78 36.57
N THR A 30 10.00 -8.66 35.64
CA THR A 30 10.15 -8.50 34.20
C THR A 30 8.87 -8.91 33.48
N ILE A 31 8.70 -8.47 32.24
CA ILE A 31 7.55 -8.87 31.41
C ILE A 31 7.70 -10.35 31.05
N THR A 32 8.91 -10.78 30.71
CA THR A 32 9.23 -12.18 30.40
C THR A 32 8.84 -13.14 31.53
N GLU A 33 9.19 -12.81 32.78
CA GLU A 33 8.85 -13.63 33.94
C GLU A 33 7.32 -13.74 34.10
N ALA A 34 6.59 -12.63 33.94
CA ALA A 34 5.14 -12.63 34.03
C ALA A 34 4.49 -13.51 32.96
N ILE A 35 4.96 -13.44 31.71
CA ILE A 35 4.46 -14.26 30.59
C ILE A 35 4.73 -15.74 30.82
N GLN A 36 5.94 -16.11 31.27
CA GLN A 36 6.31 -17.50 31.52
C GLN A 36 5.48 -18.17 32.62
N ASN A 37 4.97 -17.38 33.57
CA ASN A 37 4.12 -17.85 34.66
C ASN A 37 2.61 -17.66 34.37
N ALA A 38 2.24 -17.07 33.23
CA ALA A 38 0.85 -16.81 32.90
C ALA A 38 0.10 -18.08 32.49
N ALA A 39 -1.15 -18.16 32.92
CA ALA A 39 -2.13 -19.13 32.47
C ALA A 39 -3.02 -18.51 31.37
N ALA A 40 -3.76 -19.36 30.66
CA ALA A 40 -4.70 -18.89 29.66
C ALA A 40 -5.78 -17.98 30.27
N ASN A 41 -6.07 -16.88 29.58
CA ASN A 41 -6.94 -15.76 29.94
C ASN A 41 -6.44 -14.88 31.09
N ASP A 42 -5.15 -14.95 31.42
CA ASP A 42 -4.57 -14.02 32.39
C ASP A 42 -4.48 -12.60 31.83
N TYR A 43 -4.55 -11.65 32.76
CA TYR A 43 -4.35 -10.22 32.51
C TYR A 43 -3.08 -9.77 33.21
N ILE A 44 -2.14 -9.25 32.44
CA ILE A 44 -0.85 -8.75 32.91
C ILE A 44 -0.83 -7.23 32.70
N SER A 45 -0.80 -6.48 33.80
CA SER A 45 -0.63 -5.03 33.80
C SER A 45 0.83 -4.67 34.07
N VAL A 46 1.41 -3.88 33.18
CA VAL A 46 2.80 -3.42 33.25
C VAL A 46 2.81 -1.96 33.71
N THR A 47 3.57 -1.66 34.76
CA THR A 47 3.68 -0.31 35.31
C THR A 47 4.78 0.49 34.61
N PRO A 48 4.72 1.84 34.58
CA PRO A 48 5.63 2.66 33.79
C PRO A 48 7.10 2.45 34.16
N ALA A 49 7.87 1.93 33.20
CA ALA A 49 9.31 1.76 33.24
C ALA A 49 9.83 1.45 31.83
N THR A 50 11.15 1.43 31.67
CA THR A 50 11.81 0.87 30.48
C THR A 50 12.21 -0.57 30.75
N TYR A 51 11.72 -1.49 29.91
CA TYR A 51 12.00 -2.92 29.93
C TYR A 51 12.88 -3.25 28.74
N THR A 52 14.17 -3.44 28.97
CA THR A 52 15.10 -3.90 27.93
C THR A 52 14.93 -5.42 27.76
N GLU A 53 13.93 -5.82 26.99
CA GLU A 53 13.50 -7.20 26.84
C GLU A 53 13.01 -7.46 25.40
N SER A 54 13.15 -8.71 24.97
CA SER A 54 12.49 -9.27 23.79
C SER A 54 11.89 -10.60 24.22
N PHE A 55 10.64 -10.87 23.87
CA PHE A 55 9.94 -12.06 24.36
C PHE A 55 8.90 -12.61 23.40
N THR A 56 8.52 -13.86 23.66
CA THR A 56 7.52 -14.60 22.91
C THR A 56 6.26 -14.82 23.75
N ILE A 57 5.09 -14.59 23.16
CA ILE A 57 3.78 -14.85 23.77
C ILE A 57 3.13 -16.06 23.09
N GLU A 58 2.95 -17.13 23.86
CA GLU A 58 2.27 -18.37 23.43
C GLU A 58 0.93 -18.57 24.13
N ASN A 59 0.84 -18.18 25.40
CA ASN A 59 -0.40 -18.31 26.17
C ASN A 59 -1.41 -17.23 25.77
N ALA A 60 -2.69 -17.61 25.71
CA ALA A 60 -3.79 -16.66 25.55
C ALA A 60 -3.82 -15.68 26.72
N ILE A 61 -3.40 -14.43 26.54
CA ILE A 61 -3.33 -13.44 27.62
C ILE A 61 -3.70 -12.05 27.10
N THR A 62 -4.06 -11.17 28.03
CA THR A 62 -4.04 -9.71 27.80
C THR A 62 -2.79 -9.14 28.46
N LEU A 63 -1.91 -8.55 27.66
CA LEU A 63 -0.72 -7.84 28.10
C LEU A 63 -0.96 -6.34 27.87
N GLU A 64 -1.04 -5.56 28.96
CA GLU A 64 -1.35 -4.14 28.91
C GLU A 64 -0.29 -3.29 29.61
N GLY A 65 0.28 -2.34 28.87
CA GLY A 65 1.15 -1.28 29.38
C GLY A 65 0.35 -0.08 29.88
N GLN A 66 0.67 0.39 31.08
CA GLN A 66 0.23 1.71 31.53
C GLN A 66 0.98 2.81 30.77
N THR A 67 0.44 4.03 30.72
CA THR A 67 1.09 5.17 30.05
C THR A 67 2.51 5.38 30.56
N GLY A 68 3.49 5.32 29.65
CA GLY A 68 4.92 5.47 29.97
C GLY A 68 5.68 4.15 30.13
N VAL A 69 5.05 3.00 29.83
CA VAL A 69 5.77 1.73 29.66
C VAL A 69 6.48 1.72 28.30
N ILE A 70 7.78 1.44 28.33
CA ILE A 70 8.64 1.30 27.16
C ILE A 70 9.20 -0.12 27.10
N ILE A 71 9.02 -0.81 25.98
CA ILE A 71 9.76 -2.02 25.64
C ILE A 71 10.91 -1.59 24.73
N ASP A 72 12.13 -1.75 25.22
CA ASP A 72 13.36 -1.44 24.48
C ASP A 72 13.97 -2.73 23.94
N ALA A 73 13.79 -2.95 22.64
CA ALA A 73 14.29 -4.09 21.90
C ALA A 73 15.57 -3.78 21.10
N SER A 74 16.26 -2.67 21.42
CA SER A 74 17.53 -2.34 20.77
C SER A 74 18.52 -3.51 20.86
N ASN A 75 19.23 -3.80 19.77
CA ASN A 75 20.12 -4.97 19.62
C ASN A 75 19.41 -6.34 19.66
N GLN A 76 18.08 -6.39 19.63
CA GLN A 76 17.29 -7.61 19.43
C GLN A 76 16.69 -7.61 18.02
N SER A 77 16.54 -8.79 17.43
CA SER A 77 15.94 -8.91 16.10
C SER A 77 14.45 -8.52 16.08
N ASN A 78 13.72 -8.78 17.17
CA ASN A 78 12.29 -8.49 17.29
C ASN A 78 11.99 -8.03 18.73
N ALA A 79 10.96 -7.22 18.96
CA ALA A 79 10.53 -6.90 20.33
C ALA A 79 9.55 -7.94 20.90
N ILE A 80 8.43 -8.15 20.20
CA ILE A 80 7.36 -9.06 20.65
C ILE A 80 7.06 -10.08 19.55
N SER A 81 7.22 -11.37 19.85
CA SER A 81 6.81 -12.46 18.96
C SER A 81 5.56 -13.15 19.48
N ILE A 82 4.47 -13.13 18.73
CA ILE A 82 3.22 -13.81 19.05
C ILE A 82 3.18 -15.12 18.27
N ILE A 83 3.10 -16.24 18.99
CA ILE A 83 2.96 -17.60 18.41
C ILE A 83 1.70 -18.32 18.90
N GLY A 84 0.97 -17.71 19.83
CA GLY A 84 -0.27 -18.23 20.41
C GLY A 84 -1.52 -17.66 19.77
N ASN A 85 -2.66 -17.90 20.44
CA ASN A 85 -3.99 -17.46 20.02
C ASN A 85 -4.69 -16.69 21.14
N ASN A 86 -5.66 -15.83 20.81
CA ASN A 86 -6.42 -15.05 21.80
C ASN A 86 -5.51 -14.17 22.66
N ILE A 87 -4.63 -13.41 21.99
CA ILE A 87 -3.63 -12.56 22.64
C ILE A 87 -3.95 -11.11 22.35
N THR A 88 -3.88 -10.28 23.39
CA THR A 88 -3.98 -8.83 23.25
C THR A 88 -2.69 -8.18 23.75
N VAL A 89 -2.11 -7.29 22.94
CA VAL A 89 -0.95 -6.45 23.30
C VAL A 89 -1.36 -4.99 23.15
N SER A 90 -1.34 -4.24 24.25
CA SER A 90 -1.83 -2.86 24.24
C SER A 90 -1.09 -1.90 25.15
N GLY A 91 -0.96 -0.64 24.74
CA GLY A 91 -0.50 0.46 25.60
C GLY A 91 1.02 0.57 25.78
N PHE A 92 1.81 -0.03 24.88
CA PHE A 92 3.27 0.02 24.95
C PHE A 92 3.85 1.05 23.98
N GLU A 93 4.91 1.73 24.40
CA GLU A 93 5.90 2.24 23.46
C GLU A 93 6.92 1.14 23.19
N ILE A 94 7.21 0.84 21.93
CA ILE A 94 8.12 -0.22 21.49
C ILE A 94 9.20 0.43 20.64
N ILE A 95 10.45 0.30 21.10
CA ILE A 95 11.63 0.93 20.50
C ILE A 95 12.57 -0.16 19.98
N GLY A 96 12.94 -0.07 18.71
CA GLY A 96 14.02 -0.86 18.12
C GLY A 96 15.23 -0.01 17.74
N ASP A 97 16.17 -0.62 17.03
CA ASP A 97 17.30 0.07 16.39
C ASP A 97 17.64 -0.54 15.01
N ASP A 98 18.80 -0.15 14.47
CA ASP A 98 19.37 -0.70 13.22
C ASP A 98 19.61 -2.23 13.26
N ASN A 99 19.47 -2.88 14.41
CA ASN A 99 19.56 -4.34 14.58
C ASN A 99 18.18 -4.99 14.81
N THR A 100 17.09 -4.22 14.79
CA THR A 100 15.72 -4.71 15.00
C THR A 100 14.95 -4.76 13.69
N THR A 101 14.48 -5.96 13.33
CA THR A 101 13.69 -6.21 12.14
C THR A 101 12.21 -5.96 12.36
N SER A 102 11.67 -6.26 13.55
CA SER A 102 10.24 -6.06 13.81
C SER A 102 9.91 -5.57 15.22
N GLY A 103 8.92 -4.70 15.34
CA GLY A 103 8.32 -4.36 16.63
C GLY A 103 7.46 -5.51 17.15
N ILE A 104 6.36 -5.82 16.45
CA ILE A 104 5.47 -6.94 16.79
C ILE A 104 5.37 -7.90 15.61
N ALA A 105 5.67 -9.17 15.85
CA ALA A 105 5.62 -10.25 14.86
C ALA A 105 4.53 -11.26 15.22
N VAL A 106 3.52 -11.43 14.37
CA VAL A 106 2.46 -12.45 14.48
C VAL A 106 2.79 -13.61 13.57
N ASN A 107 3.06 -14.77 14.17
CA ASN A 107 3.59 -15.93 13.47
C ASN A 107 2.47 -16.78 12.81
N PRO A 108 2.84 -17.66 11.86
CA PRO A 108 1.89 -18.53 11.17
C PRO A 108 0.97 -19.31 12.11
N GLY A 109 -0.33 -19.27 11.82
CA GLY A 109 -1.37 -20.01 12.56
C GLY A 109 -1.88 -19.33 13.83
N SER A 110 -1.34 -18.17 14.20
CA SER A 110 -1.89 -17.35 15.28
C SER A 110 -3.27 -16.79 14.89
N THR A 111 -4.26 -16.96 15.77
CA THR A 111 -5.63 -16.49 15.55
C THR A 111 -6.16 -15.65 16.71
N ASN A 112 -7.06 -14.70 16.39
CA ASN A 112 -7.70 -13.80 17.35
C ASN A 112 -6.67 -12.97 18.13
N ILE A 113 -5.95 -12.13 17.40
CA ILE A 113 -4.87 -11.29 17.94
C ILE A 113 -5.29 -9.83 17.89
N ASN A 114 -5.14 -9.11 19.01
CA ASN A 114 -5.42 -7.68 19.08
C ASN A 114 -4.14 -6.91 19.42
N ILE A 115 -3.76 -5.97 18.56
CA ILE A 115 -2.60 -5.10 18.73
C ILE A 115 -3.13 -3.67 18.76
N ASN A 116 -3.23 -3.10 19.96
CA ASN A 116 -4.00 -1.86 20.16
C ASN A 116 -3.21 -0.78 20.89
N ASN A 117 -3.39 0.50 20.55
CA ASN A 117 -2.89 1.62 21.38
C ASN A 117 -1.37 1.58 21.64
N ASN A 118 -0.57 1.05 20.70
CA ASN A 118 0.89 1.01 20.84
C ASN A 118 1.53 2.13 20.03
N VAL A 119 2.72 2.57 20.46
CA VAL A 119 3.60 3.46 19.70
C VAL A 119 4.82 2.64 19.31
N ILE A 120 5.12 2.51 18.02
CA ILE A 120 6.11 1.55 17.50
C ILE A 120 7.08 2.28 16.57
N HIS A 121 8.38 2.27 16.91
CA HIS A 121 9.39 3.00 16.12
C HIS A 121 10.82 2.47 16.26
N GLY A 122 11.70 2.88 15.34
CA GLY A 122 13.14 2.65 15.40
C GLY A 122 13.66 1.39 14.71
N MET A 123 12.78 0.60 14.08
CA MET A 123 13.17 -0.65 13.40
C MET A 123 13.97 -0.33 12.12
N GLY A 124 15.18 -0.86 12.01
CA GLY A 124 16.09 -0.58 10.89
C GLY A 124 16.75 -1.80 10.23
N LEU A 125 16.62 -3.00 10.80
CA LEU A 125 17.31 -4.18 10.25
C LEU A 125 16.48 -4.86 9.16
N ALA A 126 17.02 -4.89 7.93
CA ALA A 126 16.45 -5.66 6.83
C ALA A 126 16.23 -7.14 7.20
N ASN A 127 15.11 -7.71 6.76
CA ASN A 127 14.76 -9.09 7.07
C ASN A 127 15.59 -10.09 6.26
N SER A 128 16.67 -10.57 6.88
CA SER A 128 17.55 -11.59 6.28
C SER A 128 16.90 -12.95 6.03
N SER A 129 15.68 -13.19 6.54
CA SER A 129 15.00 -14.49 6.44
C SER A 129 14.32 -14.71 5.09
N ASN A 130 14.02 -13.65 4.33
CA ASN A 130 13.28 -13.73 3.07
C ASN A 130 13.77 -12.75 1.99
N GLU A 131 15.04 -12.34 2.05
CA GLU A 131 15.67 -11.38 1.12
C GLU A 131 14.99 -10.00 1.04
N SER A 132 13.99 -9.73 1.90
CA SER A 132 13.32 -8.44 1.95
C SER A 132 14.27 -7.38 2.51
N PRO A 133 14.46 -6.24 1.83
CA PRO A 133 15.25 -5.12 2.35
C PRO A 133 14.54 -4.34 3.46
N LEU A 134 13.33 -4.77 3.85
CA LEU A 134 12.44 -4.06 4.76
C LEU A 134 12.59 -4.55 6.21
N SER A 135 12.36 -3.61 7.12
CA SER A 135 11.99 -3.81 8.52
C SER A 135 10.52 -3.40 8.71
N TYR A 136 9.94 -3.75 9.86
CA TYR A 136 8.49 -3.68 10.07
C TYR A 136 8.14 -3.12 11.45
N GLY A 137 7.16 -2.21 11.52
CA GLY A 137 6.54 -1.89 12.80
C GLY A 137 5.77 -3.10 13.34
N ILE A 138 4.84 -3.60 12.54
CA ILE A 138 4.08 -4.83 12.77
C ILE A 138 4.22 -5.74 11.55
N ILE A 139 4.43 -7.03 11.76
CA ILE A 139 4.42 -8.03 10.68
C ILE A 139 3.54 -9.23 11.07
N ALA A 140 2.69 -9.68 10.15
CA ALA A 140 2.00 -10.96 10.20
C ALA A 140 2.31 -11.75 8.93
N TRP A 141 2.53 -13.07 9.03
CA TRP A 141 2.77 -13.90 7.85
C TRP A 141 2.34 -15.36 8.08
N GLY A 142 1.93 -16.02 7.01
CA GLY A 142 1.57 -17.43 6.98
C GLY A 142 2.57 -18.31 6.24
N ASN A 143 2.28 -19.61 6.24
CA ASN A 143 3.01 -20.59 5.44
C ASN A 143 2.14 -21.06 4.27
N GLU A 144 2.75 -21.35 3.13
CA GLU A 144 2.09 -21.99 1.98
C GLU A 144 1.84 -23.49 2.22
N ILE A 145 2.82 -24.20 2.81
CA ILE A 145 2.81 -25.67 2.88
C ILE A 145 3.22 -26.17 4.28
N PRO A 146 2.30 -26.80 5.05
CA PRO A 146 0.84 -26.72 4.83
C PRO A 146 0.35 -25.28 5.00
N PRO A 147 -0.77 -24.89 4.36
CA PRO A 147 -1.38 -23.58 4.57
C PRO A 147 -1.60 -23.32 6.06
N ASN A 148 -0.98 -22.26 6.58
CA ASN A 148 -1.07 -21.90 8.01
C ASN A 148 -1.16 -20.37 8.19
N PRO A 149 -2.22 -19.73 7.67
CA PRO A 149 -2.38 -18.30 7.77
C PRO A 149 -2.60 -17.87 9.23
N PRO A 150 -2.01 -16.75 9.68
CA PRO A 150 -2.57 -15.99 10.77
C PRO A 150 -3.96 -15.48 10.39
N SER A 151 -4.91 -15.54 11.32
CA SER A 151 -6.29 -15.14 11.06
C SER A 151 -6.88 -14.25 12.16
N ASP A 152 -7.88 -13.45 11.81
CA ASP A 152 -8.68 -12.67 12.77
C ASP A 152 -7.78 -11.75 13.62
N ILE A 153 -6.99 -10.93 12.93
CA ILE A 153 -6.05 -9.98 13.54
C ILE A 153 -6.65 -8.59 13.48
N THR A 154 -6.72 -7.93 14.62
CA THR A 154 -7.10 -6.51 14.75
C THR A 154 -5.86 -5.70 15.10
N ILE A 155 -5.55 -4.69 14.28
CA ILE A 155 -4.50 -3.70 14.51
C ILE A 155 -5.20 -2.35 14.60
N ASP A 156 -5.42 -1.86 15.82
CA ASP A 156 -6.26 -0.68 16.07
C ASP A 156 -5.56 0.42 16.86
N ASN A 157 -5.70 1.67 16.43
CA ASN A 157 -5.25 2.84 17.18
C ASN A 157 -3.76 2.82 17.58
N ASN A 158 -2.90 2.28 16.73
CA ASN A 158 -1.44 2.32 16.91
C ASN A 158 -0.83 3.52 16.18
N GLU A 159 0.29 4.04 16.69
CA GLU A 159 1.14 5.00 15.99
C GLU A 159 2.44 4.31 15.58
N ILE A 160 2.78 4.36 14.28
CA ILE A 160 3.94 3.66 13.71
C ILE A 160 4.74 4.63 12.86
N TYR A 161 6.03 4.79 13.17
CA TYR A 161 6.92 5.72 12.47
C TYR A 161 8.39 5.33 12.61
N ASP A 162 9.28 5.96 11.83
CA ASP A 162 10.73 5.70 11.86
C ASP A 162 11.07 4.20 11.71
N ILE A 163 10.44 3.58 10.70
CA ILE A 163 10.67 2.20 10.31
C ILE A 163 11.35 2.21 8.95
N SER A 164 12.38 1.41 8.74
CA SER A 164 13.01 1.26 7.43
C SER A 164 12.20 0.32 6.54
N GLY A 165 11.30 0.87 5.74
CA GLY A 165 10.54 0.11 4.73
C GLY A 165 9.03 0.17 4.89
N THR A 166 8.47 -0.53 5.88
CA THR A 166 7.02 -0.73 6.00
C THR A 166 6.50 -0.54 7.42
N GLY A 167 5.42 0.22 7.58
CA GLY A 167 4.72 0.35 8.87
C GLY A 167 4.09 -0.96 9.34
N ILE A 168 3.15 -1.49 8.56
CA ILE A 168 2.47 -2.78 8.81
C ILE A 168 2.65 -3.70 7.60
N SER A 169 3.19 -4.89 7.82
CA SER A 169 3.27 -5.93 6.80
C SER A 169 2.34 -7.08 7.11
N LEU A 170 1.52 -7.46 6.14
CA LEU A 170 0.73 -8.69 6.16
C LEU A 170 1.46 -9.85 5.49
N GLY A 171 2.75 -9.65 5.18
CA GLY A 171 3.62 -10.67 4.62
C GLY A 171 2.95 -11.38 3.44
N GLU A 172 2.84 -12.70 3.59
CA GLU A 172 2.11 -13.56 2.66
C GLU A 172 1.09 -14.39 3.44
N ILE A 173 -0.08 -14.64 2.85
CA ILE A 173 -1.05 -15.65 3.33
C ILE A 173 -1.57 -15.32 4.73
N THR A 174 -2.44 -14.32 4.79
CA THR A 174 -3.15 -13.89 6.01
C THR A 174 -4.65 -13.82 5.76
N GLN A 175 -5.47 -13.97 6.79
CA GLN A 175 -6.94 -14.00 6.63
C GLN A 175 -7.64 -13.12 7.66
N ASN A 176 -8.74 -12.47 7.26
CA ASN A 176 -9.61 -11.68 8.15
C ASN A 176 -8.82 -10.64 8.97
N ILE A 177 -8.20 -9.70 8.28
CA ILE A 177 -7.35 -8.68 8.92
C ILE A 177 -8.14 -7.37 9.02
N THR A 178 -8.19 -6.78 10.20
CA THR A 178 -8.79 -5.46 10.44
C THR A 178 -7.70 -4.48 10.86
N ILE A 179 -7.50 -3.41 10.08
CA ILE A 179 -6.51 -2.35 10.37
C ILE A 179 -7.26 -1.03 10.45
N THR A 180 -7.44 -0.52 11.67
CA THR A 180 -8.28 0.65 11.92
C THR A 180 -7.64 1.72 12.78
N ASN A 181 -7.95 2.98 12.50
CA ASN A 181 -7.57 4.11 13.36
C ASN A 181 -6.06 4.27 13.62
N ASN A 182 -5.18 3.64 12.84
CA ASN A 182 -3.74 3.75 13.03
C ASN A 182 -3.20 5.04 12.40
N THR A 183 -2.15 5.59 12.98
CA THR A 183 -1.34 6.65 12.37
C THR A 183 -0.03 6.07 11.90
N ILE A 184 0.19 6.02 10.59
CA ILE A 184 1.41 5.46 9.98
C ILE A 184 2.10 6.59 9.22
N ARG A 185 3.27 7.01 9.70
CA ARG A 185 3.94 8.21 9.19
C ARG A 185 5.46 8.08 9.19
N ASP A 186 6.12 8.90 8.38
CA ASP A 186 7.58 9.06 8.43
C ASP A 186 8.34 7.72 8.38
N ILE A 187 7.90 6.84 7.47
CA ILE A 187 8.55 5.56 7.21
C ILE A 187 9.77 5.85 6.33
N ASN A 188 10.93 5.38 6.76
CA ASN A 188 12.19 5.57 6.05
C ASN A 188 12.15 4.73 4.77
N GLY A 189 12.27 5.41 3.62
CA GLY A 189 12.24 4.74 2.33
C GLY A 189 13.45 3.84 2.11
N VAL A 190 13.25 2.71 1.45
CA VAL A 190 14.32 1.78 1.07
C VAL A 190 14.35 1.58 -0.45
N VAL A 191 15.50 1.18 -0.98
CA VAL A 191 15.63 0.81 -2.39
C VAL A 191 14.95 -0.56 -2.59
N LEU A 192 13.96 -0.62 -3.46
CA LEU A 192 13.34 -1.86 -3.92
C LEU A 192 13.90 -2.24 -5.30
N SER A 193 13.85 -3.53 -5.66
CA SER A 193 14.25 -3.98 -7.00
C SER A 193 13.42 -3.32 -8.10
N ASP A 194 12.14 -3.10 -7.80
CA ASP A 194 11.16 -2.50 -8.69
C ASP A 194 10.52 -1.31 -7.97
N ASN A 195 10.67 -0.13 -8.58
CA ASN A 195 10.10 1.10 -8.03
C ASN A 195 8.61 1.16 -8.33
N ILE A 196 7.79 1.43 -7.32
CA ILE A 196 6.34 1.60 -7.50
C ILE A 196 6.03 2.89 -8.26
N ILE A 197 6.84 3.94 -8.03
CA ILE A 197 6.79 5.20 -8.78
C ILE A 197 8.10 5.32 -9.57
N PRO A 198 8.06 5.38 -10.91
CA PRO A 198 9.27 5.52 -11.71
C PRO A 198 10.12 6.73 -11.30
N ASN A 199 11.44 6.58 -11.41
CA ASN A 199 12.43 7.61 -11.03
C ASN A 199 12.44 8.02 -9.55
N GLN A 200 11.81 7.25 -8.66
CA GLN A 200 12.05 7.37 -7.22
C GLN A 200 13.22 6.49 -6.80
N ASP A 201 14.10 7.03 -5.95
CA ASP A 201 15.26 6.27 -5.44
C ASP A 201 14.89 5.37 -4.25
N LEU A 202 13.87 5.76 -3.47
CA LEU A 202 13.48 5.10 -2.23
C LEU A 202 11.95 4.97 -2.15
N THR A 203 11.49 3.84 -1.66
CA THR A 203 10.06 3.54 -1.44
C THR A 203 9.79 3.36 0.05
N SER A 204 8.83 4.11 0.58
CA SER A 204 8.29 3.95 1.93
C SER A 204 6.81 3.56 1.89
N ILE A 205 6.44 2.52 2.64
CA ILE A 205 5.12 1.89 2.54
C ILE A 205 4.40 1.92 3.90
N GLY A 206 3.14 2.33 3.90
CA GLY A 206 2.30 2.29 5.10
C GLY A 206 1.90 0.86 5.46
N ILE A 207 1.14 0.22 4.57
CA ILE A 207 0.68 -1.17 4.68
C ILE A 207 1.06 -1.95 3.43
N ASN A 208 1.66 -3.13 3.58
CA ASN A 208 1.86 -4.06 2.45
C ASN A 208 1.36 -5.49 2.74
N GLY A 209 1.13 -6.27 1.69
CA GLY A 209 0.74 -7.68 1.83
C GLY A 209 0.53 -8.38 0.48
N LEU A 210 0.60 -9.70 0.50
CA LEU A 210 0.34 -10.57 -0.65
C LEU A 210 -0.53 -11.76 -0.19
N PHE A 211 -1.49 -12.18 -1.00
CA PHE A 211 -2.41 -13.28 -0.65
C PHE A 211 -3.16 -13.05 0.68
N THR A 212 -3.54 -11.81 0.96
CA THR A 212 -4.40 -11.47 2.09
C THR A 212 -5.86 -11.66 1.70
N ASP A 213 -6.54 -12.59 2.35
CA ASP A 213 -7.98 -12.77 2.19
C ASP A 213 -8.74 -11.93 3.22
N ASN A 214 -9.69 -11.11 2.75
CA ASN A 214 -10.58 -10.30 3.58
C ASN A 214 -9.82 -9.30 4.50
N ALA A 215 -9.13 -8.33 3.90
CA ALA A 215 -8.58 -7.17 4.60
C ALA A 215 -9.62 -6.04 4.72
N SER A 216 -9.81 -5.49 5.93
CA SER A 216 -10.58 -4.28 6.15
C SER A 216 -9.68 -3.17 6.69
N ILE A 217 -9.44 -2.16 5.86
CA ILE A 217 -8.51 -1.06 6.16
C ILE A 217 -9.29 0.25 6.16
N SER A 218 -9.54 0.82 7.34
CA SER A 218 -10.35 2.04 7.42
C SER A 218 -10.01 2.97 8.59
N GLY A 219 -10.25 4.27 8.40
CA GLY A 219 -10.02 5.26 9.46
C GLY A 219 -8.54 5.51 9.79
N ASN A 220 -7.61 5.01 8.98
CA ASN A 220 -6.17 5.20 9.22
C ASN A 220 -5.69 6.55 8.66
N THR A 221 -4.63 7.08 9.24
CA THR A 221 -3.93 8.28 8.76
C THR A 221 -2.55 7.90 8.26
N PHE A 222 -2.28 8.16 6.98
CA PHE A 222 -1.01 7.95 6.30
C PHE A 222 -0.31 9.28 6.07
N SER A 223 0.95 9.45 6.47
CA SER A 223 1.66 10.72 6.27
C SER A 223 3.13 10.58 5.87
N ASN A 224 3.58 11.37 4.90
CA ASN A 224 4.97 11.37 4.41
C ASN A 224 5.42 9.99 3.89
N LEU A 225 4.62 9.37 3.03
CA LEU A 225 4.86 8.04 2.47
C LEU A 225 4.93 8.07 0.93
N THR A 226 5.67 7.14 0.34
CA THR A 226 5.56 6.89 -1.09
C THR A 226 4.21 6.24 -1.41
N VAL A 227 3.87 5.20 -0.65
CA VAL A 227 2.63 4.41 -0.84
C VAL A 227 1.93 4.22 0.50
N GLY A 228 0.65 4.54 0.56
CA GLY A 228 -0.19 4.29 1.73
C GLY A 228 -0.42 2.79 1.92
N ILE A 229 -1.01 2.13 0.93
CA ILE A 229 -1.39 0.71 0.99
C ILE A 229 -0.98 0.03 -0.32
N THR A 230 -0.39 -1.16 -0.24
CA THR A 230 -0.14 -2.01 -1.42
C THR A 230 -0.52 -3.46 -1.12
N LEU A 231 -1.48 -4.03 -1.86
CA LEU A 231 -1.93 -5.41 -1.64
C LEU A 231 -1.95 -6.17 -2.97
N GLY A 232 -1.23 -7.29 -3.02
CA GLY A 232 -1.19 -8.15 -4.20
C GLY A 232 -2.04 -9.41 -4.02
N ILE A 233 -2.78 -9.79 -5.05
CA ILE A 233 -3.58 -11.02 -5.15
C ILE A 233 -4.37 -11.24 -3.85
N SER A 234 -5.10 -10.21 -3.45
CA SER A 234 -5.73 -10.07 -2.14
C SER A 234 -7.16 -9.60 -2.30
N THR A 235 -7.96 -9.68 -1.24
CA THR A 235 -9.35 -9.21 -1.25
C THR A 235 -9.64 -8.33 -0.05
N GLY A 236 -10.58 -7.39 -0.19
CA GLY A 236 -10.96 -6.56 0.96
C GLY A 236 -11.67 -5.25 0.66
N THR A 237 -11.58 -4.37 1.65
CA THR A 237 -12.16 -3.03 1.64
C THR A 237 -11.12 -2.02 2.13
N VAL A 238 -11.02 -0.90 1.42
CA VAL A 238 -10.19 0.25 1.79
C VAL A 238 -11.11 1.46 1.79
N SER A 239 -11.32 2.09 2.95
CA SER A 239 -12.23 3.24 3.02
C SER A 239 -11.97 4.19 4.18
N ASN A 240 -12.34 5.45 3.99
CA ASN A 240 -12.29 6.50 5.01
C ASN A 240 -10.89 6.67 5.63
N ASN A 241 -9.83 6.51 4.84
CA ASN A 241 -8.48 6.80 5.27
C ASN A 241 -8.10 8.24 4.91
N THR A 242 -7.15 8.81 5.65
CA THR A 242 -6.60 10.15 5.41
C THR A 242 -5.19 10.05 4.91
N TYR A 243 -4.86 10.79 3.85
CA TYR A 243 -3.55 10.74 3.19
C TYR A 243 -2.93 12.14 3.14
N ASN A 244 -1.85 12.37 3.89
CA ASN A 244 -1.15 13.64 3.93
C ASN A 244 0.26 13.49 3.37
N ASN A 245 0.56 14.12 2.22
CA ASN A 245 1.86 13.94 1.57
C ASN A 245 2.17 12.44 1.31
N THR A 246 1.21 11.76 0.69
CA THR A 246 1.31 10.35 0.29
C THR A 246 1.02 10.23 -1.19
N SER A 247 1.98 9.74 -1.99
CA SER A 247 1.89 9.81 -3.46
C SER A 247 0.87 8.83 -4.05
N ILE A 248 0.83 7.59 -3.57
CA ILE A 248 -0.15 6.57 -3.95
C ILE A 248 -0.96 6.20 -2.72
N PHE A 249 -2.28 6.36 -2.76
CA PHE A 249 -3.17 6.03 -1.65
C PHE A 249 -3.29 4.51 -1.48
N PHE A 250 -3.51 3.83 -2.60
CA PHE A 250 -3.66 2.39 -2.67
C PHE A 250 -3.13 1.85 -4.00
N ALA A 251 -2.40 0.75 -3.98
CA ALA A 251 -2.05 -0.03 -5.16
C ALA A 251 -2.50 -1.49 -4.98
N SER A 252 -3.18 -2.03 -5.98
CA SER A 252 -3.56 -3.44 -6.04
C SER A 252 -2.83 -4.14 -7.19
N LEU A 253 -2.32 -5.35 -6.93
CA LEU A 253 -1.80 -6.23 -7.98
C LEU A 253 -2.75 -7.42 -8.13
N PHE A 254 -3.20 -7.74 -9.34
CA PHE A 254 -4.16 -8.81 -9.59
C PHE A 254 -3.95 -9.44 -10.97
N PHE A 255 -4.46 -10.64 -11.21
CA PHE A 255 -4.23 -11.31 -12.49
C PHE A 255 -4.97 -10.57 -13.61
N ASN A 256 -4.34 -10.42 -14.77
CA ASN A 256 -4.94 -9.75 -15.93
C ASN A 256 -6.15 -10.53 -16.52
N THR A 257 -6.39 -11.75 -16.06
CA THR A 257 -7.57 -12.56 -16.39
C THR A 257 -8.78 -12.25 -15.52
N ASP A 258 -8.59 -11.56 -14.39
CA ASP A 258 -9.64 -11.25 -13.45
C ASP A 258 -10.40 -9.99 -13.89
N SER A 259 -11.70 -9.93 -13.58
CA SER A 259 -12.54 -8.77 -13.93
C SER A 259 -12.35 -7.57 -13.01
N ASP A 260 -11.80 -7.80 -11.82
CA ASP A 260 -11.58 -6.80 -10.78
C ASP A 260 -10.36 -7.19 -9.93
N ASP A 261 -9.92 -6.27 -9.07
CA ASP A 261 -8.73 -6.44 -8.23
C ASP A 261 -9.04 -7.06 -6.85
N GLY A 262 -10.28 -7.48 -6.60
CA GLY A 262 -10.72 -8.01 -5.32
C GLY A 262 -11.01 -6.96 -4.24
N PHE A 263 -10.93 -5.67 -4.56
CA PHE A 263 -11.11 -4.59 -3.58
C PHE A 263 -12.29 -3.68 -3.86
N THR A 264 -12.98 -3.30 -2.78
CA THR A 264 -13.80 -2.08 -2.78
C THR A 264 -12.99 -0.93 -2.19
N PHE A 265 -12.62 0.03 -3.04
CA PHE A 265 -11.95 1.27 -2.63
C PHE A 265 -12.94 2.42 -2.56
N THR A 266 -13.05 3.11 -1.42
CA THR A 266 -13.99 4.22 -1.24
C THR A 266 -13.38 5.30 -0.36
N GLU A 267 -12.83 6.33 -0.99
CA GLU A 267 -12.24 7.47 -0.31
C GLU A 267 -12.94 8.79 -0.66
N THR A 268 -12.85 9.75 0.25
CA THR A 268 -13.45 11.08 0.07
C THR A 268 -12.53 12.06 -0.64
N GLU A 269 -11.21 11.83 -0.55
CA GLU A 269 -10.19 12.60 -1.25
C GLU A 269 -10.26 12.33 -2.76
N SER A 270 -9.92 13.32 -3.58
CA SER A 270 -9.84 13.12 -5.04
C SER A 270 -8.63 12.26 -5.40
N TYR A 271 -8.79 11.39 -6.39
CA TYR A 271 -7.72 10.48 -6.84
C TYR A 271 -7.79 10.21 -8.35
N TRP A 272 -6.69 9.70 -8.89
CA TRP A 272 -6.56 9.28 -10.29
C TRP A 272 -6.09 7.84 -10.35
N VAL A 273 -6.82 7.01 -11.08
CA VAL A 273 -6.55 5.59 -11.23
C VAL A 273 -5.72 5.38 -12.48
N SER A 274 -4.51 4.85 -12.32
CA SER A 274 -3.68 4.37 -13.42
C SER A 274 -3.59 2.85 -13.41
N GLU A 275 -3.46 2.23 -14.57
CA GLU A 275 -3.18 0.80 -14.71
C GLU A 275 -1.86 0.58 -15.47
N GLN A 276 -1.14 -0.46 -15.05
CA GLN A 276 0.12 -0.89 -15.65
C GLN A 276 0.12 -2.41 -15.79
N ASP A 277 0.46 -2.90 -16.97
CA ASP A 277 0.73 -4.31 -17.22
C ASP A 277 2.12 -4.69 -16.69
N VAL A 278 2.13 -5.73 -15.86
CA VAL A 278 3.33 -6.30 -15.27
C VAL A 278 3.53 -7.69 -15.88
N GLN A 279 4.48 -7.75 -16.81
CA GLN A 279 4.96 -8.98 -17.47
C GLN A 279 3.88 -9.78 -18.24
N ASN A 280 2.80 -9.14 -18.71
CA ASN A 280 1.64 -9.74 -19.38
C ASN A 280 0.92 -10.81 -18.54
N VAL A 281 1.04 -10.75 -17.21
CA VAL A 281 0.42 -11.71 -16.29
C VAL A 281 -0.40 -11.01 -15.21
N VAL A 282 0.11 -9.90 -14.69
CA VAL A 282 -0.48 -9.17 -13.56
C VAL A 282 -0.74 -7.74 -14.00
N LEU A 283 -1.86 -7.16 -13.57
CA LEU A 283 -2.13 -5.74 -13.65
C LEU A 283 -1.86 -5.10 -12.29
N MET A 284 -1.20 -3.95 -12.30
CA MET A 284 -1.11 -3.07 -11.14
C MET A 284 -2.05 -1.89 -11.33
N ARG A 285 -3.03 -1.74 -10.45
CA ARG A 285 -3.93 -0.58 -10.40
C ARG A 285 -3.53 0.32 -9.25
N SER A 286 -3.22 1.59 -9.54
CA SER A 286 -2.77 2.57 -8.55
C SER A 286 -3.75 3.74 -8.43
N TYR A 287 -4.21 3.99 -7.22
CA TYR A 287 -5.03 5.13 -6.83
C TYR A 287 -4.12 6.27 -6.38
N CYS A 288 -3.83 7.18 -7.29
CA CYS A 288 -2.80 8.20 -7.17
C CYS A 288 -3.35 9.51 -6.59
N SER A 289 -2.52 10.21 -5.82
CA SER A 289 -2.84 11.49 -5.18
C SER A 289 -2.93 12.69 -6.13
N SER A 290 -2.41 12.56 -7.34
CA SER A 290 -2.43 13.60 -8.38
C SER A 290 -2.39 12.97 -9.76
N LEU A 291 -2.84 13.73 -10.77
CA LEU A 291 -2.70 13.35 -12.17
C LEU A 291 -1.23 13.12 -12.51
N ASP A 292 -0.31 14.00 -12.08
CA ASP A 292 1.13 13.86 -12.33
C ASP A 292 1.68 12.50 -11.88
N ILE A 293 1.27 12.00 -10.71
CA ILE A 293 1.67 10.66 -10.25
C ILE A 293 1.02 9.58 -11.13
N ALA A 294 -0.28 9.69 -11.43
CA ALA A 294 -0.96 8.74 -12.29
C ALA A 294 -0.33 8.63 -13.69
N THR A 295 0.12 9.75 -14.27
CA THR A 295 0.80 9.76 -15.58
C THR A 295 2.15 9.04 -15.56
N GLN A 296 2.82 9.02 -14.41
CA GLN A 296 4.11 8.35 -14.24
C GLN A 296 3.94 6.83 -14.04
N THR A 297 2.82 6.41 -13.46
CA THR A 297 2.56 4.99 -13.15
C THR A 297 1.73 4.27 -14.21
N ALA A 298 1.05 5.00 -15.09
CA ALA A 298 0.25 4.48 -16.20
C ALA A 298 1.11 3.98 -17.36
N ASP A 299 0.66 2.90 -18.00
CA ASP A 299 1.21 2.50 -19.30
C ASP A 299 0.89 3.53 -20.38
N SER A 300 1.81 3.70 -21.33
CA SER A 300 1.58 4.56 -22.50
C SER A 300 0.38 4.06 -23.32
N GLY A 301 -0.49 5.00 -23.71
CA GLY A 301 -1.73 4.70 -24.43
C GLY A 301 -2.87 4.14 -23.56
N SER A 302 -2.66 3.96 -22.24
CA SER A 302 -3.75 3.58 -21.33
C SER A 302 -4.68 4.76 -21.03
N THR A 303 -5.73 4.53 -20.24
CA THR A 303 -6.67 5.56 -19.78
C THR A 303 -6.53 5.73 -18.27
N ILE A 304 -6.39 6.97 -17.82
CA ILE A 304 -6.44 7.34 -16.41
C ILE A 304 -7.89 7.71 -16.06
N LEU A 305 -8.42 7.15 -14.98
CA LEU A 305 -9.77 7.44 -14.49
C LEU A 305 -9.71 8.30 -13.23
N ALA A 306 -10.25 9.51 -13.27
CA ALA A 306 -10.38 10.36 -12.09
C ALA A 306 -11.56 9.92 -11.20
N SER A 307 -11.49 10.22 -9.91
CA SER A 307 -12.49 9.84 -8.90
C SER A 307 -13.88 10.45 -9.15
N ASN A 308 -13.98 11.50 -9.97
CA ASN A 308 -15.25 12.10 -10.40
C ASN A 308 -15.85 11.41 -11.65
N GLY A 309 -15.17 10.42 -12.22
CA GLY A 309 -15.59 9.66 -13.40
C GLY A 309 -14.98 10.16 -14.71
N ASP A 310 -14.19 11.23 -14.71
CA ASP A 310 -13.55 11.73 -15.93
C ASP A 310 -12.47 10.76 -16.40
N GLN A 311 -12.40 10.55 -17.72
CA GLN A 311 -11.37 9.74 -18.37
C GLN A 311 -10.35 10.65 -19.03
N ILE A 312 -9.08 10.36 -18.79
CA ILE A 312 -7.94 11.11 -19.29
C ILE A 312 -7.09 10.16 -20.10
N THR A 313 -6.92 10.44 -21.38
CA THR A 313 -6.13 9.63 -22.33
C THR A 313 -4.88 10.39 -22.77
N GLN A 314 -3.85 9.66 -23.17
CA GLN A 314 -2.72 10.27 -23.89
C GLN A 314 -3.14 10.67 -25.29
N ASP A 315 -2.73 11.86 -25.70
CA ASP A 315 -2.80 12.32 -27.07
C ASP A 315 -1.71 11.69 -27.96
N CYS A 316 -1.72 11.97 -29.27
CA CYS A 316 -0.77 11.34 -30.18
C CYS A 316 0.67 11.86 -30.08
N SER A 317 0.91 12.87 -29.25
CA SER A 317 2.24 13.29 -28.82
C SER A 317 2.69 12.67 -27.49
N GLY A 318 1.85 11.82 -26.89
CA GLY A 318 2.11 11.20 -25.59
C GLY A 318 1.77 12.10 -24.40
N GLU A 319 1.11 13.23 -24.64
CA GLU A 319 0.70 14.17 -23.58
C GLU A 319 -0.67 13.76 -23.03
N TRP A 320 -0.77 13.56 -21.71
CA TRP A 320 -2.03 13.24 -21.04
C TRP A 320 -2.96 14.46 -20.99
N ASP A 321 -4.23 14.27 -21.34
CA ASP A 321 -5.21 15.38 -21.51
C ASP A 321 -4.78 16.40 -22.58
N GLY A 322 -3.98 15.95 -23.55
CA GLY A 322 -3.51 16.78 -24.65
C GLY A 322 -4.62 17.11 -25.66
N ASN A 323 -4.48 18.25 -26.34
CA ASN A 323 -5.48 18.74 -27.29
C ASN A 323 -5.41 18.05 -28.67
N ASN A 324 -4.58 17.01 -28.82
CA ASN A 324 -4.23 16.37 -30.09
C ASN A 324 -4.83 14.94 -30.19
N LEU A 325 -6.17 14.82 -30.14
CA LEU A 325 -6.92 13.55 -30.19
C LEU A 325 -8.05 13.57 -31.26
N PRO A 326 -8.39 12.43 -31.95
CA PRO A 326 -7.88 11.06 -31.78
C PRO A 326 -7.47 10.36 -33.11
N PHE A 327 -6.23 9.89 -33.26
CA PHE A 327 -5.84 8.64 -33.98
C PHE A 327 -4.32 8.47 -33.84
N CYS A 328 -3.88 7.60 -32.92
CA CYS A 328 -2.47 7.32 -32.70
C CYS A 328 -2.18 5.88 -33.14
N GLY A 329 -1.45 5.73 -34.25
CA GLY A 329 -1.37 4.48 -35.01
C GLY A 329 -2.30 4.54 -36.24
N SER A 330 -1.86 3.94 -37.35
CA SER A 330 -2.47 4.05 -38.70
C SER A 330 -3.99 4.19 -38.68
N CYS A 331 -4.53 5.13 -39.46
CA CYS A 331 -5.97 5.33 -39.66
C CYS A 331 -6.66 3.96 -39.74
N ASP A 332 -7.72 3.76 -38.96
CA ASP A 332 -8.45 2.49 -38.96
C ASP A 332 -8.84 2.15 -40.41
N THR A 333 -8.21 1.12 -40.98
CA THR A 333 -8.29 0.86 -42.42
C THR A 333 -9.66 0.36 -42.84
N ASP A 334 -10.51 -0.03 -41.87
CA ASP A 334 -11.84 -0.55 -42.13
C ASP A 334 -12.84 0.56 -42.53
N THR A 335 -12.54 1.83 -42.27
CA THR A 335 -13.35 2.99 -42.68
C THR A 335 -12.56 4.05 -43.45
N GLN A 336 -11.42 3.68 -44.05
CA GLN A 336 -10.63 4.58 -44.90
C GLN A 336 -11.52 5.20 -46.00
N GLY A 337 -11.60 6.52 -46.01
CA GLY A 337 -12.46 7.29 -46.91
C GLY A 337 -13.71 7.89 -46.27
N ASP A 338 -14.05 7.57 -45.02
CA ASP A 338 -15.16 8.18 -44.27
C ASP A 338 -14.75 9.58 -43.75
N ALA A 339 -14.74 10.55 -44.65
CA ALA A 339 -14.32 11.92 -44.37
C ALA A 339 -15.33 12.72 -43.54
N ASN A 340 -16.60 12.31 -43.51
CA ASN A 340 -17.66 13.01 -42.79
C ASN A 340 -18.00 12.37 -41.41
N LEU A 341 -17.41 11.21 -41.10
CA LEU A 341 -17.56 10.43 -39.86
C LEU A 341 -18.98 9.93 -39.60
N ASP A 342 -19.74 9.61 -40.66
CA ASP A 342 -21.09 9.06 -40.56
C ASP A 342 -21.14 7.52 -40.54
N GLY A 343 -19.99 6.87 -40.67
CA GLY A 343 -19.83 5.42 -40.64
C GLY A 343 -20.05 4.76 -42.00
N PHE A 344 -20.26 5.52 -43.06
CA PHE A 344 -20.35 5.03 -44.43
C PHE A 344 -19.29 5.71 -45.30
N VAL A 345 -18.70 4.94 -46.23
CA VAL A 345 -17.79 5.49 -47.25
C VAL A 345 -18.58 5.67 -48.54
N ASP A 346 -19.03 6.89 -48.81
CA ASP A 346 -19.86 7.22 -49.96
C ASP A 346 -19.55 8.59 -50.61
N ILE A 347 -20.46 9.07 -51.45
CA ILE A 347 -20.26 10.33 -52.20
C ILE A 347 -20.25 11.56 -51.29
N LEU A 348 -20.83 11.49 -50.09
CA LEU A 348 -20.85 12.57 -49.12
C LEU A 348 -19.46 12.82 -48.53
N ASP A 349 -18.61 11.79 -48.43
CA ASP A 349 -17.22 11.94 -48.02
C ASP A 349 -16.39 12.67 -49.07
N VAL A 350 -16.58 12.33 -50.33
CA VAL A 350 -15.98 13.06 -51.46
C VAL A 350 -16.37 14.54 -51.41
N VAL A 351 -17.63 14.85 -51.12
CA VAL A 351 -18.09 16.23 -50.94
C VAL A 351 -17.43 16.89 -49.73
N GLY A 352 -17.22 16.15 -48.63
CA GLY A 352 -16.46 16.57 -47.46
C GLY A 352 -15.05 17.02 -47.83
N ILE A 353 -14.29 16.16 -48.50
CA ILE A 353 -12.89 16.43 -48.90
C ILE A 353 -12.82 17.61 -49.88
N ILE A 354 -13.75 17.70 -50.84
CA ILE A 354 -13.81 18.84 -51.76
C ILE A 354 -14.05 20.16 -51.01
N ASN A 355 -14.94 20.16 -50.01
CA ASN A 355 -15.20 21.35 -49.20
C ASN A 355 -13.99 21.74 -48.36
N TYR A 356 -13.25 20.76 -47.81
CA TYR A 356 -11.96 20.99 -47.17
C TYR A 356 -10.97 21.68 -48.10
N LEU A 357 -10.75 21.13 -49.30
CA LEU A 357 -9.76 21.67 -50.25
C LEU A 357 -10.14 23.03 -50.85
N LEU A 358 -11.41 23.27 -51.15
CA LEU A 358 -11.87 24.47 -51.86
C LEU A 358 -12.29 25.61 -50.94
N ASN A 359 -12.91 25.28 -49.81
CA ASN A 359 -13.50 26.27 -48.90
C ASN A 359 -12.71 26.41 -47.59
N GLY A 360 -11.65 25.62 -47.39
CA GLY A 360 -10.84 25.64 -46.17
C GLY A 360 -11.68 25.27 -44.95
N ALA A 361 -12.56 24.28 -45.08
CA ALA A 361 -13.24 23.72 -43.92
C ALA A 361 -12.18 23.16 -42.97
N ASP A 362 -12.31 23.38 -41.66
CA ASP A 362 -11.38 22.82 -40.69
C ASP A 362 -11.72 21.35 -40.46
N PHE A 363 -11.01 20.45 -41.15
CA PHE A 363 -11.05 19.03 -40.84
C PHE A 363 -10.38 18.75 -39.50
N THR A 364 -10.99 17.90 -38.69
CA THR A 364 -10.30 17.31 -37.54
C THR A 364 -9.17 16.39 -38.02
N ASP A 365 -8.22 16.06 -37.16
CA ASP A 365 -7.12 15.16 -37.52
C ASP A 365 -7.63 13.78 -37.96
N ALA A 366 -8.75 13.32 -37.39
CA ALA A 366 -9.42 12.09 -37.83
C ALA A 366 -9.94 12.18 -39.27
N GLN A 367 -10.58 13.31 -39.62
CA GLN A 367 -11.05 13.52 -40.99
C GLN A 367 -9.88 13.63 -41.95
N GLN A 368 -8.76 14.25 -41.56
CA GLN A 368 -7.55 14.31 -42.39
C GLN A 368 -6.93 12.91 -42.59
N CYS A 369 -6.84 12.11 -41.53
CA CYS A 369 -6.33 10.74 -41.58
C CYS A 369 -7.18 9.86 -42.52
N LEU A 370 -8.50 9.83 -42.32
CA LEU A 370 -9.41 9.01 -43.14
C LEU A 370 -9.54 9.52 -44.57
N SER A 371 -9.28 10.81 -44.80
CA SER A 371 -9.27 11.41 -46.14
C SER A 371 -7.94 11.24 -46.89
N ASP A 372 -6.86 10.81 -46.23
CA ASP A 372 -5.56 10.53 -46.84
C ASP A 372 -5.54 9.10 -47.40
N MET A 373 -6.07 8.95 -48.61
CA MET A 373 -6.35 7.66 -49.24
C MET A 373 -5.11 6.96 -49.79
N ASP A 374 -4.01 7.69 -50.01
CA ASP A 374 -2.72 7.09 -50.39
C ASP A 374 -1.69 7.05 -49.25
N SER A 375 -2.10 7.48 -48.05
CA SER A 375 -1.32 7.45 -46.81
C SER A 375 0.00 8.23 -46.91
N ASN A 376 0.00 9.33 -47.66
CA ASN A 376 1.18 10.18 -47.87
C ASN A 376 1.24 11.39 -46.90
N SER A 377 0.27 11.49 -45.99
CA SER A 377 0.06 12.56 -45.00
C SER A 377 -0.45 13.90 -45.55
N ASP A 378 -0.80 13.99 -46.84
CA ASP A 378 -1.33 15.18 -47.49
C ASP A 378 -2.70 14.89 -48.14
N VAL A 379 -3.79 15.40 -47.56
CA VAL A 379 -5.13 15.33 -48.20
C VAL A 379 -5.17 16.28 -49.40
N ASN A 380 -5.31 15.72 -50.60
CA ASN A 380 -5.29 16.43 -51.86
C ASN A 380 -6.23 15.81 -52.92
N ILE A 381 -6.10 16.25 -54.17
CA ILE A 381 -6.98 15.80 -55.27
C ILE A 381 -6.78 14.31 -55.58
N LEU A 382 -5.58 13.76 -55.36
CA LEU A 382 -5.29 12.35 -55.57
C LEU A 382 -6.14 11.48 -54.65
N ASP A 383 -6.35 11.91 -53.41
CA ASP A 383 -7.18 11.17 -52.45
C ASP A 383 -8.64 11.11 -52.87
N ILE A 384 -9.18 12.22 -53.40
CA ILE A 384 -10.51 12.25 -54.00
C ILE A 384 -10.61 11.24 -55.15
N VAL A 385 -9.60 11.14 -56.00
CA VAL A 385 -9.61 10.20 -57.13
C VAL A 385 -9.63 8.75 -56.62
N ILE A 386 -8.83 8.44 -55.60
CA ILE A 386 -8.77 7.10 -55.01
C ILE A 386 -10.09 6.75 -54.32
N LEU A 387 -10.69 7.69 -53.57
CA LEU A 387 -11.98 7.52 -52.90
C LEU A 387 -13.14 7.33 -53.88
N VAL A 388 -13.20 8.14 -54.94
CA VAL A 388 -14.22 7.96 -55.99
C VAL A 388 -14.07 6.60 -56.66
N GLN A 389 -12.84 6.13 -56.86
CA GLN A 389 -12.59 4.82 -57.44
C GLN A 389 -13.05 3.69 -56.51
N SER A 390 -12.86 3.81 -55.18
CA SER A 390 -13.24 2.77 -54.22
C SER A 390 -14.76 2.61 -54.06
N ILE A 391 -15.54 3.69 -54.18
CA ILE A 391 -17.01 3.64 -54.03
C ILE A 391 -17.76 3.33 -55.34
N THR A 392 -17.07 3.36 -56.49
CA THR A 392 -17.68 3.10 -57.81
C THR A 392 -17.30 1.75 -58.42
N SER A 393 -16.33 1.05 -57.82
CA SER A 393 -15.98 -0.34 -58.11
C SER A 393 -16.91 -1.31 -57.41
#